data_AF-A0A3D4X5X1-F1
#
_entry.id   AF-A0A3D4X5X1-F1
#
_cell.length_a   1.000
_cell.length_b   1.000
_cell.length_c   1.000
_cell.angle_alpha   90.00
_cell.angle_beta   90.00
_cell.angle_gamma   90.00
#
_symmetry.space_group_name_H-M   'P 1'
#
loop_
_entity.id
_entity.type
_entity.pdbx_description
1 polymer ?
#
loop_
_entity_poly.entity_id
_entity_poly.type
_entity_poly.pdbx_seq_one_letter_code
_entity_poly.pdbx_strand_id
1 'polypeptide(L)'
;MKSSNELRTMLRSIDHRSYPAYKSLAGQWQFDRYVLSIDHVQGDPFASPSSLHVELAHKVDGFPAVYYKEDCSRIALQDYLTRRLAEQFERYNFKAKGSGKSGLMSISRCGQEILERSACEITETKLIVRFHVGFPAFGRSVNAGDMEKILFDFLPRCVEFGLLYARQDKKKVEETVHLAEDQEALRGILAKEGLVAFVANGAVLPRKSGISDLPMAGSVPFTSPKTLERTFTLPHKGEITGMAVARGITLIVGGGYHGKSTLLEAIQSGVYNHIAGDGREFVLTDDTAVKLRAEDGRSVRDVDISLFINDLPNGKDTKVFSTEDASGSTSQAA
;
A
#
# COMPACT_ATOMS: atom_id res chain seq x y z
N MET A 1 3.34 -30.29 -13.05
CA MET A 1 3.01 -28.92 -13.49
C MET A 1 3.38 -28.78 -14.96
N LYS A 2 2.57 -28.09 -15.77
CA LYS A 2 2.85 -27.92 -17.20
C LYS A 2 4.02 -26.96 -17.39
N SER A 3 4.81 -27.15 -18.43
CA SER A 3 5.98 -26.33 -18.76
C SER A 3 5.60 -25.04 -19.50
N SER A 4 6.48 -24.04 -19.44
CA SER A 4 6.34 -22.81 -20.22
C SER A 4 6.33 -23.06 -21.75
N ASN A 5 6.98 -24.12 -22.23
CA ASN A 5 6.94 -24.51 -23.65
C ASN A 5 5.56 -25.04 -24.08
N GLU A 6 4.88 -25.78 -23.20
CA GLU A 6 3.50 -26.19 -23.44
C GLU A 6 2.56 -24.98 -23.48
N LEU A 7 2.73 -24.00 -22.58
CA LEU A 7 2.00 -22.73 -22.64
C LEU A 7 2.21 -22.00 -23.97
N ARG A 8 3.47 -21.91 -24.43
CA ARG A 8 3.80 -21.27 -25.71
C ARG A 8 3.13 -21.97 -26.89
N THR A 9 3.15 -23.30 -26.89
CA THR A 9 2.51 -24.11 -27.94
C THR A 9 0.99 -23.91 -27.94
N MET A 10 0.37 -23.92 -26.76
CA MET A 10 -1.06 -23.70 -26.59
C MET A 10 -1.47 -22.30 -27.04
N LEU A 11 -0.69 -21.27 -26.66
CA LEU A 11 -0.91 -19.89 -27.06
C LEU A 11 -0.88 -19.72 -28.58
N ARG A 12 0.12 -20.30 -29.27
CA ARG A 12 0.21 -20.26 -30.73
C ARG A 12 -0.96 -20.98 -31.41
N SER A 13 -1.48 -22.06 -30.81
CA SER A 13 -2.60 -22.82 -31.38
C SER A 13 -3.94 -22.07 -31.36
N ILE A 14 -4.06 -21.05 -30.50
CA ILE A 14 -5.26 -20.22 -30.37
C ILE A 14 -5.14 -18.86 -31.07
N ASP A 15 -4.05 -18.62 -31.80
CA ASP A 15 -3.85 -17.36 -32.52
C ASP A 15 -4.97 -17.09 -33.51
N HIS A 16 -5.38 -15.83 -33.63
CA HIS A 16 -6.52 -15.37 -34.44
C HIS A 16 -7.89 -16.00 -34.13
N ARG A 17 -8.01 -16.89 -33.14
CA ARG A 17 -9.32 -17.41 -32.68
C ARG A 17 -10.08 -16.34 -31.89
N SER A 18 -11.35 -16.62 -31.60
CA SER A 18 -12.16 -15.74 -30.76
C SER A 18 -11.53 -15.56 -29.37
N TYR A 19 -11.64 -14.34 -28.83
CA TYR A 19 -11.04 -13.96 -27.56
C TYR A 19 -11.27 -14.93 -26.37
N PRO A 20 -12.46 -15.57 -26.21
CA PRO A 20 -12.68 -16.56 -25.15
C PRO A 20 -11.72 -17.76 -25.20
N ALA A 21 -11.04 -18.01 -26.32
CA ALA A 21 -10.02 -19.06 -26.43
C ALA A 21 -8.89 -18.90 -25.41
N TYR A 22 -8.60 -17.67 -24.95
CA TYR A 22 -7.62 -17.44 -23.88
C TYR A 22 -7.94 -18.18 -22.57
N LYS A 23 -9.22 -18.51 -22.30
CA LYS A 23 -9.61 -19.26 -21.10
C LYS A 23 -8.95 -20.63 -21.03
N SER A 24 -8.54 -21.20 -22.17
CA SER A 24 -7.78 -22.46 -22.21
C SER A 24 -6.39 -22.37 -21.58
N LEU A 25 -5.82 -21.14 -21.47
CA LEU A 25 -4.50 -20.92 -20.86
C LEU A 25 -4.54 -20.84 -19.33
N ALA A 26 -5.74 -20.83 -18.72
CA ALA A 26 -5.88 -20.77 -17.27
C ALA A 26 -5.17 -21.95 -16.58
N GLY A 27 -4.56 -21.69 -15.42
CA GLY A 27 -3.80 -22.66 -14.65
C GLY A 27 -2.34 -22.27 -14.42
N GLN A 28 -1.55 -23.25 -13.96
CA GLN A 28 -0.18 -23.05 -13.50
C GLN A 28 0.86 -23.58 -14.49
N TRP A 29 1.91 -22.80 -14.69
CA TRP A 29 2.94 -23.02 -15.70
C TRP A 29 4.33 -22.81 -15.07
N GLN A 30 5.18 -23.83 -15.14
CA GLN A 30 6.56 -23.75 -14.66
C GLN A 30 7.42 -22.97 -15.66
N PHE A 31 7.92 -21.81 -15.23
CA PHE A 31 9.03 -21.09 -15.87
C PHE A 31 10.35 -21.47 -15.19
N ASP A 32 11.48 -21.05 -15.73
CA ASP A 32 12.80 -21.41 -15.19
C ASP A 32 12.95 -21.04 -13.69
N ARG A 33 12.55 -19.82 -13.33
CA ARG A 33 12.76 -19.25 -11.98
C ARG A 33 11.51 -19.12 -11.13
N TYR A 34 10.34 -19.29 -11.71
CA TYR A 34 9.06 -19.03 -11.02
C TYR A 34 7.94 -19.89 -11.60
N VAL A 35 6.84 -19.98 -10.86
CA VAL A 35 5.58 -20.53 -11.36
C VAL A 35 4.70 -19.37 -11.78
N LEU A 36 4.19 -19.39 -13.01
CA LEU A 36 3.17 -18.46 -13.47
C LEU A 36 1.79 -19.09 -13.31
N SER A 37 0.88 -18.40 -12.65
CA SER A 37 -0.52 -18.78 -12.57
C SER A 37 -1.37 -17.77 -13.34
N ILE A 38 -2.23 -18.26 -14.22
CA ILE A 38 -3.29 -17.49 -14.88
C ILE A 38 -4.60 -17.82 -14.15
N ASP A 39 -4.97 -16.96 -13.19
CA ASP A 39 -6.07 -17.21 -12.25
C ASP A 39 -7.43 -16.93 -12.89
N HIS A 40 -7.53 -15.80 -13.57
CA HIS A 40 -8.75 -15.36 -14.23
C HIS A 40 -8.44 -14.71 -15.55
N VAL A 41 -9.06 -15.20 -16.62
CA VAL A 41 -8.98 -14.61 -17.95
C VAL A 41 -10.17 -13.70 -18.19
N GLN A 42 -9.91 -12.44 -18.51
CA GLN A 42 -10.93 -11.44 -18.81
C GLN A 42 -11.85 -11.91 -19.96
N GLY A 43 -13.14 -11.59 -19.87
CA GLY A 43 -14.13 -12.06 -20.86
C GLY A 43 -14.04 -11.40 -22.23
N ASP A 44 -13.48 -10.19 -22.30
CA ASP A 44 -13.37 -9.35 -23.49
C ASP A 44 -12.15 -8.40 -23.37
N PRO A 45 -11.53 -7.96 -24.48
CA PRO A 45 -10.36 -7.05 -24.48
C PRO A 45 -10.56 -5.71 -23.76
N PHE A 46 -11.80 -5.25 -23.61
CA PHE A 46 -12.16 -3.98 -22.98
C PHE A 46 -12.53 -4.14 -21.49
N ALA A 47 -12.70 -5.38 -21.01
CA ALA A 47 -13.05 -5.67 -19.61
C ALA A 47 -11.92 -5.34 -18.62
N SER A 48 -12.14 -5.57 -17.33
CA SER A 48 -11.05 -5.58 -16.35
C SER A 48 -9.98 -6.59 -16.77
N PRO A 49 -8.68 -6.24 -16.70
CA PRO A 49 -7.63 -7.12 -17.18
C PRO A 49 -7.57 -8.45 -16.41
N SER A 50 -6.99 -9.46 -17.04
CA SER A 50 -6.85 -10.82 -16.49
C SER A 50 -6.00 -10.80 -15.23
N SER A 51 -6.35 -11.61 -14.23
CA SER A 51 -5.63 -11.75 -12.96
C SER A 51 -4.63 -12.89 -13.05
N LEU A 52 -3.38 -12.60 -12.69
CA LEU A 52 -2.27 -13.54 -12.69
C LEU A 52 -1.48 -13.38 -11.40
N HIS A 53 -0.70 -14.40 -11.07
CA HIS A 53 0.36 -14.27 -10.08
C HIS A 53 1.59 -15.08 -10.46
N VAL A 54 2.72 -14.70 -9.87
CA VAL A 54 3.94 -15.49 -9.90
C VAL A 54 4.30 -15.97 -8.50
N GLU A 55 4.87 -17.16 -8.42
CA GLU A 55 5.42 -17.72 -7.19
C GLU A 55 6.92 -18.00 -7.34
N LEU A 56 7.70 -17.50 -6.40
CA LEU A 56 9.15 -17.70 -6.32
C LEU A 56 9.50 -18.36 -5.00
N ALA A 57 10.23 -19.47 -5.02
CA ALA A 57 10.79 -20.03 -3.79
C ALA A 57 11.89 -19.10 -3.25
N HIS A 58 12.07 -19.03 -1.92
CA HIS A 58 13.09 -18.15 -1.31
C HIS A 58 14.52 -18.44 -1.76
N LYS A 59 14.82 -19.71 -2.09
CA LYS A 59 16.11 -20.09 -2.71
C LYS A 59 16.37 -19.39 -4.05
N VAL A 60 15.33 -18.89 -4.71
CA VAL A 60 15.41 -18.20 -6.00
C VAL A 60 15.35 -16.68 -5.81
N ASP A 61 14.40 -16.17 -5.02
CA ASP A 61 14.30 -14.72 -4.78
C ASP A 61 15.53 -14.17 -4.03
N GLY A 62 16.12 -14.98 -3.15
CA GLY A 62 17.38 -14.72 -2.47
C GLY A 62 17.35 -13.61 -1.43
N PHE A 63 16.18 -13.18 -0.95
CA PHE A 63 16.11 -12.18 0.12
C PHE A 63 16.59 -12.76 1.45
N PRO A 64 17.40 -12.02 2.25
CA PRO A 64 17.79 -12.46 3.58
C PRO A 64 16.57 -12.71 4.48
N ALA A 65 16.52 -13.87 5.14
CA ALA A 65 15.40 -14.26 5.99
C ALA A 65 15.10 -13.28 7.13
N VAL A 66 16.13 -12.56 7.60
CA VAL A 66 15.98 -11.52 8.62
C VAL A 66 15.07 -10.37 8.16
N TYR A 67 15.01 -10.07 6.86
CA TYR A 67 14.21 -8.96 6.32
C TYR A 67 12.71 -9.23 6.27
N TYR A 68 12.28 -10.46 6.55
CA TYR A 68 10.86 -10.82 6.57
C TYR A 68 10.49 -11.69 7.78
N LYS A 69 11.32 -11.63 8.84
CA LYS A 69 11.07 -12.33 10.09
C LYS A 69 10.05 -11.61 10.95
N GLU A 70 10.22 -10.30 11.13
CA GLU A 70 9.29 -9.44 11.86
C GLU A 70 8.23 -8.88 10.90
N ASP A 71 7.01 -8.64 11.39
CA ASP A 71 5.91 -8.20 10.53
C ASP A 71 6.16 -6.84 9.89
N CYS A 72 6.69 -5.86 10.63
CA CYS A 72 6.99 -4.53 10.09
C CYS A 72 8.00 -4.61 8.93
N SER A 73 9.07 -5.40 9.08
CA SER A 73 10.10 -5.65 8.08
C SER A 73 9.55 -6.37 6.85
N ARG A 74 8.76 -7.44 7.08
CA ARG A 74 8.09 -8.22 6.04
C ARG A 74 7.15 -7.36 5.20
N ILE A 75 6.30 -6.56 5.85
CA ILE A 75 5.33 -5.68 5.18
C ILE A 75 6.07 -4.59 4.38
N ALA A 76 7.13 -4.00 4.94
CA ALA A 76 7.93 -3.01 4.24
C ALA A 76 8.64 -3.60 3.00
N LEU A 77 9.16 -4.81 3.10
CA LEU A 77 9.73 -5.52 1.96
C LEU A 77 8.67 -5.85 0.90
N GLN A 78 7.47 -6.28 1.29
CA GLN A 78 6.36 -6.51 0.37
C GLN A 78 5.94 -5.25 -0.39
N ASP A 79 5.83 -4.12 0.32
CA ASP A 79 5.52 -2.81 -0.26
C ASP A 79 6.62 -2.37 -1.24
N TYR A 80 7.89 -2.51 -0.85
CA TYR A 80 9.04 -2.25 -1.73
C TYR A 80 8.95 -3.06 -3.02
N LEU A 81 8.76 -4.38 -2.93
CA LEU A 81 8.69 -5.27 -4.10
C LEU A 81 7.49 -4.95 -5.00
N THR A 82 6.35 -4.57 -4.41
CA THR A 82 5.17 -4.12 -5.15
C THR A 82 5.50 -2.89 -5.99
N ARG A 83 6.16 -1.88 -5.40
CA ARG A 83 6.61 -0.68 -6.12
C ARG A 83 7.64 -1.00 -7.19
N ARG A 84 8.62 -1.87 -6.89
CA ARG A 84 9.64 -2.30 -7.86
C ARG A 84 9.03 -2.98 -9.07
N LEU A 85 8.04 -3.85 -8.87
CA LEU A 85 7.38 -4.53 -9.97
C LEU A 85 6.49 -3.56 -10.77
N ALA A 86 5.80 -2.63 -10.10
CA ALA A 86 5.05 -1.56 -10.78
C ALA A 86 5.96 -0.73 -11.70
N GLU A 87 7.13 -0.30 -11.20
CA GLU A 87 8.12 0.41 -12.00
C GLU A 87 8.63 -0.42 -13.20
N GLN A 88 8.79 -1.74 -13.05
CA GLN A 88 9.16 -2.59 -14.18
C GLN A 88 8.03 -2.65 -15.22
N PHE A 89 6.77 -2.80 -14.80
CA PHE A 89 5.63 -2.83 -15.71
C PHE A 89 5.48 -1.55 -16.52
N GLU A 90 5.68 -0.37 -15.92
CA GLU A 90 5.62 0.90 -16.64
C GLU A 90 6.64 0.99 -17.80
N ARG A 91 7.77 0.28 -17.72
CA ARG A 91 8.77 0.23 -18.82
C ARG A 91 8.29 -0.57 -20.03
N TYR A 92 7.28 -1.43 -19.86
CA TYR A 92 6.77 -2.33 -20.91
C TYR A 92 5.33 -2.03 -21.30
N ASN A 93 4.58 -1.30 -20.46
CA ASN A 93 3.26 -0.80 -20.81
C ASN A 93 3.30 -0.05 -22.14
N PHE A 94 2.30 -0.32 -22.98
CA PHE A 94 2.15 0.23 -24.34
C PHE A 94 3.21 -0.20 -25.37
N LYS A 95 4.11 -1.13 -25.06
CA LYS A 95 5.02 -1.73 -26.07
C LYS A 95 4.35 -2.86 -26.88
N ALA A 96 3.34 -3.51 -26.32
CA ALA A 96 2.48 -4.44 -27.05
C ALA A 96 1.33 -3.69 -27.73
N LYS A 97 0.94 -4.10 -28.95
CA LYS A 97 -0.12 -3.46 -29.72
C LYS A 97 -1.44 -4.20 -29.54
N GLY A 98 -2.56 -3.50 -29.69
CA GLY A 98 -3.89 -4.13 -29.69
C GLY A 98 -5.01 -3.16 -29.34
N SER A 99 -6.20 -3.72 -29.14
CA SER A 99 -7.42 -2.99 -28.78
C SER A 99 -7.66 -2.98 -27.26
N GLY A 100 -8.36 -1.97 -26.76
CA GLY A 100 -8.77 -1.90 -25.34
C GLY A 100 -7.59 -1.82 -24.39
N LYS A 101 -7.51 -2.73 -23.42
CA LYS A 101 -6.42 -2.79 -22.42
C LYS A 101 -5.26 -3.69 -22.83
N SER A 102 -5.17 -4.05 -24.11
CA SER A 102 -4.10 -4.92 -24.64
C SER A 102 -2.71 -4.45 -24.21
N GLY A 103 -1.94 -5.35 -23.61
CA GLY A 103 -0.56 -5.07 -23.21
C GLY A 103 -0.40 -4.28 -21.92
N LEU A 104 -1.49 -3.93 -21.23
CA LEU A 104 -1.42 -3.33 -19.91
C LEU A 104 -0.93 -4.38 -18.91
N MET A 105 0.18 -4.11 -18.23
CA MET A 105 0.63 -4.81 -17.04
C MET A 105 0.48 -3.88 -15.85
N SER A 106 -0.23 -4.31 -14.81
CA SER A 106 -0.46 -3.48 -13.64
C SER A 106 -0.51 -4.29 -12.36
N ILE A 107 -0.08 -3.67 -11.26
CA ILE A 107 -0.17 -4.22 -9.91
C ILE A 107 -0.85 -3.18 -9.02
N SER A 108 -1.22 -3.56 -7.78
CA SER A 108 -1.74 -2.63 -6.79
C SER A 108 -0.86 -1.38 -6.66
N ARG A 109 -1.49 -0.21 -6.62
CA ARG A 109 -0.78 1.07 -6.50
C ARG A 109 -0.61 1.41 -5.04
N CYS A 110 0.64 1.53 -4.61
CA CYS A 110 0.96 1.98 -3.25
C CYS A 110 0.91 3.51 -3.17
N GLY A 111 0.35 4.03 -2.07
CA GLY A 111 0.42 5.44 -1.68
C GLY A 111 1.76 5.76 -1.02
N GLN A 112 1.81 6.76 -0.15
CA GLN A 112 3.01 7.03 0.66
C GLN A 112 3.12 6.10 1.88
N GLU A 113 1.98 5.56 2.31
CA GLU A 113 1.86 4.62 3.41
C GLU A 113 2.27 3.21 3.00
N ILE A 114 2.97 2.56 3.92
CA ILE A 114 3.37 1.16 3.86
C ILE A 114 2.24 0.35 4.53
N LEU A 115 1.52 -0.44 3.72
CA LEU A 115 0.43 -1.29 4.16
C LEU A 115 0.66 -2.71 3.69
N GLU A 116 0.21 -3.68 4.49
CA GLU A 116 0.11 -5.06 4.05
C GLU A 116 -0.93 -5.17 2.94
N ARG A 117 -0.56 -5.81 1.83
CA ARG A 117 -1.41 -5.91 0.64
C ARG A 117 -1.31 -7.31 0.04
N SER A 118 -2.42 -7.86 -0.39
CA SER A 118 -2.46 -9.14 -1.11
C SER A 118 -1.68 -9.14 -2.45
N ALA A 119 -1.28 -7.97 -2.94
CA ALA A 119 -0.48 -7.83 -4.15
C ALA A 119 0.90 -8.49 -4.04
N CYS A 120 1.49 -8.53 -2.86
CA CYS A 120 2.79 -9.13 -2.61
C CYS A 120 2.77 -9.80 -1.24
N GLU A 121 2.98 -11.10 -1.21
CA GLU A 121 2.91 -11.91 -0.01
C GLU A 121 4.18 -12.73 0.14
N ILE A 122 4.82 -12.59 1.29
CA ILE A 122 5.99 -13.37 1.68
C ILE A 122 5.48 -14.39 2.69
N THR A 123 5.47 -15.66 2.28
CA THR A 123 5.10 -16.80 3.13
C THR A 123 6.36 -17.42 3.72
N GLU A 124 6.24 -18.51 4.48
CA GLU A 124 7.42 -19.24 5.00
C GLU A 124 8.28 -19.88 3.90
N THR A 125 7.70 -20.17 2.73
CA THR A 125 8.37 -21.00 1.69
C THR A 125 8.61 -20.27 0.39
N LYS A 126 7.84 -19.20 0.12
CA LYS A 126 7.80 -18.54 -1.18
C LYS A 126 7.30 -17.10 -1.09
N LEU A 127 7.73 -16.31 -2.07
CA LEU A 127 7.19 -15.01 -2.45
C LEU A 127 6.10 -15.20 -3.51
N ILE A 128 4.93 -14.60 -3.28
CA ILE A 128 3.78 -14.61 -4.21
C ILE A 128 3.48 -13.17 -4.60
N VAL A 129 3.45 -12.88 -5.91
CA VAL A 129 3.15 -11.53 -6.40
C VAL A 129 2.01 -11.56 -7.40
N ARG A 130 0.93 -10.86 -7.07
CA ARG A 130 -0.35 -10.85 -7.81
C ARG A 130 -0.47 -9.57 -8.61
N PHE A 131 -0.81 -9.69 -9.88
CA PHE A 131 -0.90 -8.58 -10.81
C PHE A 131 -1.93 -8.86 -11.90
N HIS A 132 -2.11 -7.89 -12.79
CA HIS A 132 -3.07 -7.93 -13.87
C HIS A 132 -2.37 -7.74 -15.21
N VAL A 133 -2.84 -8.47 -16.22
CA VAL A 133 -2.38 -8.34 -17.60
C VAL A 133 -3.58 -8.24 -18.53
N GLY A 134 -3.61 -7.19 -19.35
CA GLY A 134 -4.57 -7.05 -20.42
C GLY A 134 -4.16 -7.92 -21.60
N PHE A 135 -4.86 -9.04 -21.79
CA PHE A 135 -4.52 -10.00 -22.84
C PHE A 135 -4.75 -9.36 -24.22
N PRO A 136 -3.74 -9.40 -25.11
CA PRO A 136 -3.80 -8.62 -26.33
C PRO A 136 -4.75 -9.22 -27.36
N ALA A 137 -5.41 -8.34 -28.12
CA ALA A 137 -6.33 -8.71 -29.18
C ALA A 137 -6.37 -7.68 -30.30
N PHE A 138 -6.76 -8.13 -31.49
CA PHE A 138 -7.20 -7.27 -32.59
C PHE A 138 -8.72 -7.36 -32.70
N GLY A 139 -9.43 -6.32 -32.29
CA GLY A 139 -10.88 -6.39 -32.14
C GLY A 139 -11.25 -7.42 -31.07
N ARG A 140 -11.79 -8.57 -31.48
CA ARG A 140 -12.11 -9.71 -30.59
C ARG A 140 -11.37 -11.00 -30.96
N SER A 141 -10.31 -10.89 -31.74
CA SER A 141 -9.44 -12.02 -32.09
C SER A 141 -8.18 -12.01 -31.25
N VAL A 142 -7.78 -13.19 -30.75
CA VAL A 142 -6.54 -13.40 -30.02
C VAL A 142 -5.34 -12.89 -30.83
N ASN A 143 -4.43 -12.17 -30.16
CA ASN A 143 -3.11 -11.81 -30.69
C ASN A 143 -2.05 -12.60 -29.92
N ALA A 144 -1.76 -13.82 -30.38
CA ALA A 144 -0.79 -14.69 -29.71
C ALA A 144 0.62 -14.12 -29.76
N GLY A 145 0.98 -13.43 -30.85
CA GLY A 145 2.32 -12.86 -31.03
C GLY A 145 2.69 -11.83 -29.97
N ASP A 146 1.80 -10.89 -29.63
CA ASP A 146 2.09 -9.93 -28.55
C ASP A 146 1.91 -10.56 -27.17
N MET A 147 1.02 -11.54 -27.00
CA MET A 147 0.90 -12.25 -25.72
C MET A 147 2.17 -13.06 -25.43
N GLU A 148 2.80 -13.63 -26.46
CA GLU A 148 4.06 -14.35 -26.34
C GLU A 148 5.17 -13.40 -25.86
N LYS A 149 5.26 -12.19 -26.43
CA LYS A 149 6.20 -11.17 -25.94
C LYS A 149 5.95 -10.81 -24.48
N ILE A 150 4.69 -10.61 -24.08
CA ILE A 150 4.35 -10.27 -22.70
C ILE A 150 4.79 -11.38 -21.74
N LEU A 151 4.42 -12.63 -22.00
CA LEU A 151 4.67 -13.74 -21.09
C LEU A 151 6.12 -14.25 -21.10
N PHE A 152 6.79 -14.20 -22.25
CA PHE A 152 8.09 -14.84 -22.44
C PHE A 152 9.27 -13.87 -22.60
N ASP A 153 9.02 -12.58 -22.85
CA ASP A 153 10.08 -11.58 -22.95
C ASP A 153 9.97 -10.51 -21.84
N PHE A 154 8.78 -9.93 -21.65
CA PHE A 154 8.60 -8.79 -20.73
C PHE A 154 8.47 -9.25 -19.29
N LEU A 155 7.55 -10.17 -19.01
CA LEU A 155 7.28 -10.66 -17.66
C LEU A 155 8.52 -11.31 -17.01
N PRO A 156 9.30 -12.18 -17.69
CA PRO A 156 10.50 -12.75 -17.09
C PRO A 156 11.53 -11.68 -16.68
N ARG A 157 11.69 -10.62 -17.47
CA ARG A 157 12.55 -9.47 -17.12
C ARG A 157 11.97 -8.68 -15.94
N CYS A 158 10.66 -8.46 -15.90
CA CYS A 158 10.02 -7.78 -14.78
C CYS A 158 10.21 -8.56 -13.48
N VAL A 159 10.06 -9.88 -13.51
CA VAL A 159 10.32 -10.76 -12.36
C VAL A 159 11.80 -10.72 -11.97
N GLU A 160 12.72 -10.82 -12.94
CA GLU A 160 14.17 -10.78 -12.66
C GLU A 160 14.59 -9.46 -11.99
N PHE A 161 14.22 -8.32 -12.56
CA PHE A 161 14.64 -7.00 -12.06
C PHE A 161 13.76 -6.44 -10.94
N GLY A 162 12.55 -6.97 -10.77
CA GLY A 162 11.61 -6.54 -9.74
C GLY A 162 11.67 -7.38 -8.46
N LEU A 163 11.91 -8.70 -8.58
CA LEU A 163 11.65 -9.66 -7.50
C LEU A 163 12.86 -10.52 -7.11
N LEU A 164 14.02 -10.37 -7.74
CA LEU A 164 15.24 -11.08 -7.32
C LEU A 164 16.17 -10.13 -6.55
N TYR A 165 16.58 -10.52 -5.34
CA TYR A 165 17.46 -9.74 -4.46
C TYR A 165 18.79 -9.39 -5.13
N ALA A 166 19.36 -10.32 -5.90
CA ALA A 166 20.59 -10.10 -6.65
C ALA A 166 20.51 -8.96 -7.69
N ARG A 167 19.30 -8.55 -8.09
CA ARG A 167 19.05 -7.44 -9.01
C ARG A 167 18.55 -6.17 -8.32
N GLN A 168 18.35 -6.20 -7.00
CA GLN A 168 17.94 -5.04 -6.23
C GLN A 168 19.14 -4.20 -5.78
N ASP A 169 18.88 -2.92 -5.51
CA ASP A 169 19.78 -2.11 -4.72
C ASP A 169 19.73 -2.58 -3.27
N LYS A 170 20.77 -3.33 -2.86
CA LYS A 170 20.84 -3.95 -1.53
C LYS A 170 20.78 -2.93 -0.41
N LYS A 171 21.39 -1.76 -0.61
CA LYS A 171 21.40 -0.69 0.38
C LYS A 171 20.00 -0.13 0.55
N LYS A 172 19.29 0.12 -0.55
CA LYS A 172 17.90 0.61 -0.51
C LYS A 172 16.94 -0.39 0.14
N VAL A 173 17.12 -1.68 -0.11
CA VAL A 173 16.34 -2.74 0.55
C VAL A 173 16.59 -2.72 2.06
N GLU A 174 17.85 -2.68 2.48
CA GLU A 174 18.25 -2.59 3.89
C GLU A 174 17.68 -1.34 4.56
N GLU A 175 17.84 -0.16 3.95
CA GLU A 175 17.28 1.11 4.44
C GLU A 175 15.75 1.05 4.58
N THR A 176 15.05 0.34 3.71
CA THR A 176 13.59 0.17 3.78
C THR A 176 13.19 -0.67 4.99
N VAL A 177 13.90 -1.77 5.23
CA VAL A 177 13.67 -2.65 6.39
C VAL A 177 13.99 -1.92 7.69
N HIS A 178 15.18 -1.32 7.78
CA HIS A 178 15.62 -0.58 8.96
C HIS A 178 14.66 0.57 9.30
N LEU A 179 14.13 1.28 8.30
CA LEU A 179 13.16 2.34 8.53
C LEU A 179 11.84 1.81 9.11
N ALA A 180 11.39 0.62 8.71
CA ALA A 180 10.20 0.00 9.28
C ALA A 180 10.43 -0.44 10.72
N GLU A 181 11.59 -1.02 11.01
CA GLU A 181 12.02 -1.43 12.35
C GLU A 181 12.17 -0.22 13.29
N ASP A 182 12.73 0.88 12.81
CA ASP A 182 12.84 2.13 13.56
C ASP A 182 11.47 2.78 13.84
N GLN A 183 10.55 2.77 12.88
CA GLN A 183 9.19 3.28 13.07
C GLN A 183 8.43 2.44 14.11
N GLU A 184 8.55 1.12 14.04
CA GLU A 184 7.94 0.21 14.99
C GLU A 184 8.52 0.36 16.39
N ALA A 185 9.85 0.45 16.50
CA ALA A 185 10.54 0.70 17.75
C ALA A 185 10.09 2.01 18.40
N LEU A 186 9.93 3.07 17.60
CA LEU A 186 9.47 4.36 18.11
C LEU A 186 8.02 4.30 18.60
N ARG A 187 7.09 3.63 17.90
CA ARG A 187 5.73 3.39 18.44
C ARG A 187 5.77 2.62 19.76
N GLY A 188 6.62 1.61 19.86
CA GLY A 188 6.84 0.86 21.11
C GLY A 188 7.34 1.76 22.25
N ILE A 189 8.18 2.76 21.96
CA ILE A 189 8.61 3.76 22.95
C ILE A 189 7.43 4.66 23.36
N LEU A 190 6.60 5.12 22.41
CA LEU A 190 5.44 5.97 22.73
C LEU A 190 4.51 5.27 23.73
N ALA A 191 4.19 4.01 23.47
CA ALA A 191 3.34 3.21 24.35
C ALA A 191 3.93 3.06 25.76
N LYS A 192 5.23 2.77 25.87
CA LYS A 192 5.94 2.59 27.15
C LYS A 192 6.02 3.88 27.97
N GLU A 193 6.15 5.03 27.31
CA GLU A 193 6.35 6.33 27.98
C GLU A 193 5.05 7.13 28.15
N GLY A 194 3.89 6.56 27.81
CA GLY A 194 2.60 7.24 27.95
C GLY A 194 2.45 8.43 26.99
N LEU A 195 3.04 8.31 25.79
CA LEU A 195 2.92 9.27 24.70
C LEU A 195 1.91 8.75 23.67
N VAL A 196 1.25 9.66 22.97
CA VAL A 196 0.25 9.34 21.93
C VAL A 196 0.71 9.70 20.53
N ALA A 197 1.67 10.61 20.39
CA ALA A 197 2.26 10.96 19.11
C ALA A 197 3.69 11.50 19.25
N PHE A 198 4.47 11.37 18.18
CA PHE A 198 5.78 11.99 18.02
C PHE A 198 5.89 12.63 16.64
N VAL A 199 6.45 13.84 16.58
CA VAL A 199 6.68 14.58 15.33
C VAL A 199 8.16 14.97 15.28
N ALA A 200 8.93 14.29 14.44
CA ALA A 200 10.37 14.53 14.31
C ALA A 200 10.69 15.97 13.87
N ASN A 201 11.75 16.54 14.45
CA ASN A 201 12.36 17.77 13.94
C ASN A 201 12.84 17.53 12.49
N GLY A 202 12.59 18.50 11.62
CA GLY A 202 12.89 18.40 10.19
C GLY A 202 11.80 17.75 9.35
N ALA A 203 10.70 17.26 9.94
CA ALA A 203 9.59 16.66 9.20
C ALA A 203 8.94 17.66 8.21
N VAL A 204 8.52 17.16 7.05
CA VAL A 204 7.78 17.91 6.04
C VAL A 204 6.32 17.50 6.08
N LEU A 205 5.53 18.31 6.81
CA LEU A 205 4.11 18.04 7.04
C LEU A 205 3.21 18.45 5.87
N PRO A 206 3.40 19.63 5.23
CA PRO A 206 2.53 20.05 4.14
C PRO A 206 2.67 19.15 2.92
N ARG A 207 1.54 18.82 2.27
CA ARG A 207 1.50 18.02 1.06
C ARG A 207 1.49 18.92 -0.19
N LYS A 208 1.94 18.37 -1.32
CA LYS A 208 2.15 19.08 -2.59
C LYS A 208 0.89 19.79 -3.07
N SER A 209 -0.28 19.17 -2.92
CA SER A 209 -1.59 19.78 -3.18
C SER A 209 -2.70 18.98 -2.51
N GLY A 210 -3.93 19.51 -2.49
CA GLY A 210 -5.10 18.80 -1.93
C GLY A 210 -5.49 17.49 -2.63
N ILE A 211 -4.85 17.15 -3.76
CA ILE A 211 -5.05 15.90 -4.51
C ILE A 211 -3.78 15.04 -4.62
N SER A 212 -2.67 15.49 -4.02
CA SER A 212 -1.38 14.81 -4.09
C SER A 212 -0.80 14.68 -2.71
N ASP A 213 -0.68 13.45 -2.25
CA ASP A 213 -0.05 13.15 -0.98
C ASP A 213 1.49 13.13 -1.07
N LEU A 214 2.13 13.84 -2.00
CA LEU A 214 3.60 13.96 -2.00
C LEU A 214 4.02 15.11 -1.06
N PRO A 215 5.24 15.12 -0.48
CA PRO A 215 5.68 16.25 0.34
C PRO A 215 5.79 17.55 -0.46
N MET A 216 5.46 18.67 0.18
CA MET A 216 5.60 20.00 -0.41
C MET A 216 7.08 20.43 -0.41
N ALA A 217 7.63 20.67 -1.61
CA ALA A 217 8.96 21.23 -1.77
C ALA A 217 9.01 22.69 -1.27
N GLY A 218 10.13 23.07 -0.62
CA GLY A 218 10.32 24.43 -0.10
C GLY A 218 9.44 24.79 1.10
N SER A 219 8.85 23.80 1.77
CA SER A 219 8.08 24.00 3.00
C SER A 219 9.00 24.27 4.20
N VAL A 220 8.44 24.89 5.23
CA VAL A 220 9.14 25.09 6.51
C VAL A 220 9.18 23.75 7.25
N PRO A 221 10.36 23.17 7.52
CA PRO A 221 10.46 21.93 8.27
C PRO A 221 9.95 22.11 9.69
N PHE A 222 9.30 21.07 10.23
CA PHE A 222 8.79 21.10 11.59
C PHE A 222 9.93 21.26 12.61
N THR A 223 9.71 22.05 13.65
CA THR A 223 10.63 22.17 14.79
C THR A 223 9.81 22.14 16.07
N SER A 224 10.19 21.24 16.98
CA SER A 224 9.52 21.06 18.26
C SER A 224 9.70 22.30 19.14
N PRO A 225 8.66 22.70 19.90
CA PRO A 225 8.87 23.60 21.02
C PRO A 225 9.69 22.88 22.10
N LYS A 226 10.63 23.60 22.74
CA LYS A 226 11.53 23.06 23.78
C LYS A 226 10.80 22.34 24.92
N THR A 227 9.58 22.78 25.26
CA THR A 227 8.78 22.22 26.35
C THR A 227 8.19 20.84 26.04
N LEU A 228 8.10 20.47 24.76
CA LEU A 228 7.62 19.16 24.30
C LEU A 228 8.71 18.36 23.58
N GLU A 229 9.92 18.92 23.49
CA GLU A 229 11.03 18.30 22.77
C GLU A 229 11.60 17.13 23.57
N ARG A 230 11.71 15.99 22.91
CA ARG A 230 12.34 14.79 23.47
C ARG A 230 13.22 14.12 22.43
N THR A 231 14.25 13.43 22.93
CA THR A 231 15.16 12.63 22.12
C THR A 231 15.00 11.16 22.50
N PHE A 232 14.92 10.31 21.48
CA PHE A 232 14.88 8.85 21.60
C PHE A 232 16.01 8.23 20.79
N THR A 233 16.48 7.06 21.18
CA THR A 233 17.48 6.29 20.43
C THR A 233 16.79 5.11 19.75
N LEU A 234 16.89 5.07 18.43
CA LEU A 234 16.33 4.03 17.57
C LEU A 234 17.41 3.01 17.16
N PRO A 235 17.04 1.76 16.87
CA PRO A 235 18.00 0.68 16.61
C PRO A 235 18.89 0.92 15.39
N HIS A 236 18.41 1.57 14.32
CA HIS A 236 19.18 1.75 13.08
C HIS A 236 19.54 3.21 12.82
N LYS A 237 18.58 4.14 12.96
CA LYS A 237 18.80 5.58 12.74
C LYS A 237 19.62 6.25 13.85
N GLY A 238 19.67 5.67 15.05
CA GLY A 238 20.28 6.27 16.23
C GLY A 238 19.38 7.32 16.86
N GLU A 239 19.94 8.45 17.31
CA GLU A 239 19.17 9.48 18.00
C GLU A 239 18.21 10.22 17.07
N ILE A 240 16.97 10.41 17.54
CA ILE A 240 15.95 11.22 16.90
C ILE A 240 15.34 12.19 17.91
N THR A 241 15.24 13.45 17.54
CA THR A 241 14.67 14.51 18.37
C THR A 241 13.43 15.10 17.73
N GLY A 242 12.39 15.36 18.52
CA GLY A 242 11.13 15.90 18.03
C GLY A 242 10.13 16.19 19.13
N MET A 243 8.93 16.59 18.74
CA MET A 243 7.83 16.90 19.65
C MET A 243 7.17 15.60 20.09
N ALA A 244 7.15 15.33 21.39
CA ALA A 244 6.44 14.21 21.99
C ALA A 244 5.14 14.69 22.63
N VAL A 245 4.00 14.16 22.18
CA VAL A 245 2.67 14.48 22.70
C VAL A 245 2.29 13.46 23.75
N ALA A 246 2.13 13.91 25.00
CA ALA A 246 1.73 13.05 26.10
C ALA A 246 0.23 12.70 26.06
N ARG A 247 -0.15 11.59 26.70
CA ARG A 247 -1.55 11.25 26.94
C ARG A 247 -2.27 12.39 27.68
N GLY A 248 -3.51 12.64 27.28
CA GLY A 248 -4.34 13.72 27.80
C GLY A 248 -4.96 14.54 26.68
N ILE A 249 -5.36 15.77 27.00
CA ILE A 249 -5.97 16.69 26.03
C ILE A 249 -4.89 17.67 25.56
N THR A 250 -4.57 17.60 24.26
CA THR A 250 -3.65 18.55 23.61
C THR A 250 -4.43 19.43 22.64
N LEU A 251 -4.31 20.75 22.78
CA LEU A 251 -4.98 21.71 21.90
C LEU A 251 -3.98 22.31 20.90
N ILE A 252 -4.28 22.19 19.61
CA ILE A 252 -3.53 22.84 18.53
C ILE A 252 -4.27 24.14 18.16
N VAL A 253 -3.74 25.27 18.62
CA VAL A 253 -4.36 26.60 18.46
C VAL A 253 -3.56 27.51 17.52
N GLY A 254 -4.17 28.62 17.07
CA GLY A 254 -3.56 29.59 16.17
C GLY A 254 -4.50 30.10 15.08
N GLY A 255 -4.10 31.17 14.39
CA GLY A 255 -4.87 31.80 13.31
C GLY A 255 -5.14 30.89 12.11
N GLY A 256 -6.08 31.29 11.25
CA GLY A 256 -6.36 30.61 9.97
C GLY A 256 -5.09 30.52 9.12
N TYR A 257 -4.94 29.41 8.37
CA TYR A 257 -3.79 29.16 7.49
C TYR A 257 -2.40 29.05 8.16
N HIS A 258 -2.32 28.91 9.49
CA HIS A 258 -1.06 28.72 10.22
C HIS A 258 -0.65 27.23 10.42
N GLY A 259 -1.09 26.31 9.55
CA GLY A 259 -0.62 24.91 9.56
C GLY A 259 -1.22 23.99 10.64
N LYS A 260 -2.24 24.42 11.39
CA LYS A 260 -2.90 23.58 12.42
C LYS A 260 -3.44 22.26 11.86
N SER A 261 -4.24 22.34 10.81
CA SER A 261 -4.79 21.15 10.16
C SER A 261 -3.70 20.28 9.56
N THR A 262 -2.65 20.89 8.99
CA THR A 262 -1.51 20.18 8.43
C THR A 262 -0.77 19.34 9.49
N LEU A 263 -0.57 19.88 10.69
CA LEU A 263 0.00 19.12 11.81
C LEU A 263 -0.92 17.98 12.23
N LEU A 264 -2.21 18.27 12.40
CA LEU A 264 -3.20 17.26 12.81
C LEU A 264 -3.36 16.14 11.77
N GLU A 265 -3.34 16.46 10.48
CA GLU A 265 -3.40 15.51 9.38
C GLU A 265 -2.16 14.61 9.35
N ALA A 266 -0.96 15.16 9.61
CA ALA A 266 0.25 14.36 9.71
C ALA A 266 0.21 13.39 10.91
N ILE A 267 -0.28 13.85 12.07
CA ILE A 267 -0.52 13.01 13.26
C ILE A 267 -1.59 11.95 12.94
N GLN A 268 -2.67 12.30 12.24
CA GLN A 268 -3.68 11.34 11.81
C GLN A 268 -3.09 10.23 10.94
N SER A 269 -2.24 10.57 9.96
CA SER A 269 -1.58 9.56 9.13
C SER A 269 -0.52 8.75 9.88
N GLY A 270 -0.02 9.25 11.02
CA GLY A 270 1.06 8.62 11.79
C GLY A 270 0.73 7.25 12.40
N VAL A 271 -0.54 6.82 12.32
CA VAL A 271 -0.93 5.43 12.60
C VAL A 271 -0.27 4.45 11.61
N TYR A 272 0.08 4.91 10.41
CA TYR A 272 0.74 4.12 9.38
C TYR A 272 2.25 4.41 9.30
N ASN A 273 3.01 3.41 8.87
CA ASN A 273 4.38 3.62 8.43
C ASN A 273 4.39 4.37 7.10
N HIS A 274 5.35 5.26 6.90
CA HIS A 274 5.56 5.95 5.63
C HIS A 274 6.89 5.55 5.00
N ILE A 275 6.96 5.67 3.67
CA ILE A 275 8.20 5.44 2.92
C ILE A 275 9.27 6.51 3.22
N ALA A 276 10.54 6.15 3.00
CA ALA A 276 11.65 7.09 3.08
C ALA A 276 11.45 8.28 2.13
N GLY A 277 11.66 9.49 2.63
CA GLY A 277 11.50 10.73 1.84
C GLY A 277 10.06 11.23 1.72
N ASP A 278 9.11 10.61 2.43
CA ASP A 278 7.73 11.12 2.53
C ASP A 278 7.64 12.45 3.29
N GLY A 279 8.59 12.71 4.19
CA GLY A 279 8.58 13.84 5.11
C GLY A 279 7.88 13.53 6.44
N ARG A 280 7.06 12.48 6.50
CA ARG A 280 6.33 12.04 7.71
C ARG A 280 6.77 10.66 8.21
N GLU A 281 7.87 10.11 7.71
CA GLU A 281 8.37 8.78 8.13
C GLU A 281 8.70 8.66 9.63
N PHE A 282 8.80 9.77 10.35
CA PHE A 282 8.91 9.80 11.82
C PHE A 282 7.87 10.74 12.45
N VAL A 283 6.71 10.85 11.81
CA VAL A 283 5.50 11.40 12.42
C VAL A 283 4.62 10.21 12.76
N LEU A 284 4.70 9.75 14.00
CA LEU A 284 4.09 8.49 14.44
C LEU A 284 3.08 8.75 15.54
N THR A 285 2.01 7.97 15.52
CA THR A 285 0.88 8.09 16.44
C THR A 285 0.54 6.70 16.96
N ASP A 286 -0.07 6.66 18.15
CA ASP A 286 -0.75 5.48 18.66
C ASP A 286 -1.61 4.83 17.57
N ASP A 287 -1.44 3.54 17.34
CA ASP A 287 -2.05 2.80 16.23
C ASP A 287 -3.57 2.66 16.35
N THR A 288 -4.13 2.98 17.52
CA THR A 288 -5.58 3.02 17.77
C THR A 288 -6.20 4.40 17.54
N ALA A 289 -5.41 5.42 17.15
CA ALA A 289 -5.92 6.77 16.99
C ALA A 289 -6.97 6.89 15.87
N VAL A 290 -8.12 7.48 16.20
CA VAL A 290 -9.22 7.72 15.25
C VAL A 290 -9.47 9.22 15.12
N LYS A 291 -9.61 9.68 13.87
CA LYS A 291 -10.09 11.04 13.60
C LYS A 291 -11.61 11.07 13.60
N LEU A 292 -12.16 11.73 14.61
CA LEU A 292 -13.59 12.02 14.68
C LEU A 292 -13.94 13.28 13.88
N ARG A 293 -15.09 13.24 13.21
CA ARG A 293 -15.72 14.39 12.52
C ARG A 293 -17.21 14.14 12.43
N ALA A 294 -18.01 15.20 12.33
CA ALA A 294 -19.41 15.07 11.95
C ALA A 294 -19.55 14.45 10.55
N GLU A 295 -20.54 13.57 10.41
CA GLU A 295 -20.89 12.85 9.18
C GLU A 295 -22.41 12.82 9.05
N ASP A 296 -22.97 13.98 8.69
CA ASP A 296 -24.41 14.20 8.56
C ASP A 296 -25.03 13.24 7.50
N GLY A 297 -26.17 12.63 7.84
CA GLY A 297 -26.90 11.71 6.96
C GLY A 297 -26.47 10.24 7.03
N ARG A 298 -25.47 9.88 7.85
CA ARG A 298 -25.11 8.46 8.02
C ARG A 298 -26.17 7.70 8.82
N SER A 299 -26.22 6.38 8.61
CA SER A 299 -26.96 5.50 9.50
C SER A 299 -26.16 5.19 10.77
N VAL A 300 -26.88 4.99 11.87
CA VAL A 300 -26.38 4.51 13.16
C VAL A 300 -27.31 3.38 13.60
N ARG A 301 -26.74 2.31 14.14
CA ARG A 301 -27.50 1.15 14.59
C ARG A 301 -27.00 0.65 15.93
N ASP A 302 -27.89 0.63 16.90
CA ASP A 302 -27.75 0.02 18.21
C ASP A 302 -26.49 0.51 18.97
N VAL A 303 -26.24 1.83 18.95
CA VAL A 303 -25.09 2.49 19.61
C VAL A 303 -25.54 3.28 20.85
N ASP A 304 -24.80 3.16 21.95
CA ASP A 304 -25.02 3.99 23.14
C ASP A 304 -24.31 5.35 22.98
N ILE A 305 -25.11 6.41 22.78
CA ILE A 305 -24.66 7.80 22.69
C ILE A 305 -25.04 8.62 23.92
N SER A 306 -25.53 7.97 24.98
CA SER A 306 -26.11 8.62 26.17
C SER A 306 -25.09 9.45 26.95
N LEU A 307 -23.79 9.22 26.77
CA LEU A 307 -22.73 10.05 27.35
C LEU A 307 -22.72 11.49 26.79
N PHE A 308 -23.20 11.69 25.56
CA PHE A 308 -23.18 12.98 24.87
C PHE A 308 -24.58 13.57 24.65
N ILE A 309 -25.59 12.70 24.46
CA ILE A 309 -26.95 13.08 24.10
C ILE A 309 -27.93 12.31 24.97
N ASN A 310 -28.64 13.02 25.85
CA ASN A 310 -29.59 12.40 26.79
C ASN A 310 -31.00 12.28 26.18
N ASP A 311 -31.58 13.40 25.79
CA ASP A 311 -32.99 13.47 25.37
C ASP A 311 -33.12 13.84 23.90
N LEU A 312 -33.85 13.02 23.14
CA LEU A 312 -34.17 13.27 21.73
C LEU A 312 -35.63 13.69 21.55
N PRO A 313 -35.96 14.62 20.63
CA PRO A 313 -37.32 15.14 20.45
C PRO A 313 -38.38 14.07 20.09
N ASN A 314 -37.94 12.97 19.48
CA ASN A 314 -38.80 11.85 19.08
C ASN A 314 -38.85 10.73 20.14
N GLY A 315 -38.26 10.94 21.32
CA GLY A 315 -38.26 9.97 22.42
C GLY A 315 -37.46 8.69 22.14
N LYS A 316 -36.57 8.70 21.14
CA LYS A 316 -35.68 7.56 20.86
C LYS A 316 -34.74 7.31 22.04
N ASP A 317 -34.52 6.03 22.36
CA ASP A 317 -33.57 5.62 23.39
C ASP A 317 -32.13 5.89 22.94
N THR A 318 -31.40 6.71 23.70
CA THR A 318 -30.02 7.10 23.43
C THR A 318 -29.01 6.04 23.87
N LYS A 319 -29.42 5.03 24.67
CA LYS A 319 -28.58 3.89 25.04
C LYS A 319 -28.50 2.82 23.97
N VAL A 320 -29.48 2.80 23.06
CA VAL A 320 -29.55 1.88 21.92
C VAL A 320 -30.01 2.67 20.69
N PHE A 321 -29.28 3.74 20.39
CA PHE A 321 -29.67 4.70 19.35
C PHE A 321 -29.55 4.09 17.95
N SER A 322 -30.65 4.18 17.21
CA SER A 322 -30.75 3.72 15.82
C SER A 322 -31.44 4.78 14.95
N THR A 323 -30.84 5.09 13.80
CA THR A 323 -31.37 6.02 12.80
C THR A 323 -30.79 5.74 11.42
N GLU A 324 -31.56 5.98 10.36
CA GLU A 324 -31.05 5.94 8.98
C GLU A 324 -30.50 7.30 8.52
N ASP A 325 -30.78 8.36 9.29
CA ASP A 325 -30.43 9.75 8.99
C ASP A 325 -30.00 10.44 10.29
N ALA A 326 -28.71 10.37 10.62
CA ALA A 326 -28.12 11.01 11.80
C ALA A 326 -27.78 12.47 11.52
N SER A 327 -28.08 13.37 12.46
CA SER A 327 -27.64 14.75 12.38
C SER A 327 -26.13 14.87 12.62
N GLY A 328 -25.54 16.03 12.33
CA GLY A 328 -24.13 16.32 12.59
C GLY A 328 -23.66 16.03 14.03
N SER A 329 -24.49 16.28 15.06
CA SER A 329 -24.11 15.98 16.45
C SER A 329 -24.29 14.51 16.82
N THR A 330 -25.39 13.87 16.41
CA THR A 330 -25.62 12.44 16.70
C THR A 330 -24.65 11.55 15.92
N SER A 331 -24.23 11.95 14.73
CA SER A 331 -23.23 11.22 13.93
C SER A 331 -21.82 11.31 14.50
N GLN A 332 -21.48 12.41 15.19
CA GLN A 332 -20.17 12.57 15.83
C GLN A 332 -20.12 11.95 17.22
N ALA A 333 -21.26 11.86 17.91
CA ALA A 333 -21.38 11.17 19.20
C ALA A 333 -21.34 9.65 19.06
N ALA A 334 -21.84 9.11 17.94
CA ALA A 334 -21.79 7.70 17.58
C ALA A 334 -20.44 7.30 17.00
#